data_AF-A0A5D2IKT7-F1
#
_entry.id   AF-A0A5D2IKT7-F1
#
_cell.length_a   1.000
_cell.length_b   1.000
_cell.length_c   1.000
_cell.angle_alpha   90.00
_cell.angle_beta   90.00
_cell.angle_gamma   90.00
#
_symmetry.space_group_name_H-M   'P 1'
#
loop_
_entity.id
_entity.type
_entity.pdbx_description
1 polymer ?
#
loop_
_entity_poly.entity_id
_entity_poly.type
_entity_poly.pdbx_seq_one_letter_code
_entity_poly.pdbx_strand_id
1 'polypeptide(L)'
;MEGCRRVLHVSAPMDFQDNEPEAVLTQRSVDGALGIVKSCLRSKTVKRVVHTSSISAMCFNKENVERMDESFWTDVDYVRSELNSYVSSYAISKTETEKAVSEVATEHGLDLVAIIPPIVVGPFICPKMHG
;
A
#
# COMPACT_ATOMS: atom_id res chain seq x y z
N MET A 1 1.49 -7.78 -19.39
CA MET A 1 1.56 -8.98 -18.52
C MET A 1 0.97 -10.17 -19.27
N GLU A 2 1.69 -10.71 -20.24
CA GLU A 2 1.17 -11.80 -21.07
C GLU A 2 1.27 -13.14 -20.33
N GLY A 3 0.21 -13.94 -20.36
CA GLY A 3 0.16 -15.28 -19.75
C GLY A 3 0.02 -15.31 -18.21
N CYS A 4 0.16 -14.18 -17.52
CA CYS A 4 0.03 -14.10 -16.07
C CYS A 4 -1.43 -14.28 -15.63
N ARG A 5 -1.71 -15.29 -14.78
CA ARG A 5 -3.04 -15.48 -14.18
C ARG A 5 -3.24 -14.73 -12.86
N ARG A 6 -2.16 -14.46 -12.14
CA ARG A 6 -2.15 -13.81 -10.82
C ARG A 6 -0.96 -12.87 -10.73
N VAL A 7 -1.11 -11.79 -9.98
CA VAL A 7 -0.06 -10.80 -9.75
C VAL A 7 0.07 -10.54 -8.26
N LEU A 8 1.30 -10.58 -7.75
CA LEU A 8 1.64 -10.15 -6.40
C LEU A 8 2.33 -8.80 -6.50
N HIS A 9 1.64 -7.73 -6.14
CA HIS A 9 2.21 -6.40 -6.10
C HIS A 9 2.77 -6.12 -4.70
N VAL A 10 4.07 -6.36 -4.54
CA VAL A 10 4.80 -6.25 -3.26
C VAL A 10 5.65 -4.99 -3.19
N SER A 11 6.00 -4.41 -4.34
CA SER A 11 6.83 -3.20 -4.40
C SER A 11 6.09 -2.00 -3.82
N ALA A 12 6.71 -1.36 -2.82
CA ALA A 12 6.32 -0.05 -2.33
C ALA A 12 7.61 0.71 -1.98
N PRO A 13 7.69 2.03 -2.26
CA PRO A 13 8.83 2.80 -1.80
C PRO A 13 8.83 2.86 -0.28
N MET A 14 10.02 2.70 0.30
CA MET A 14 10.26 2.87 1.73
C MET A 14 11.28 3.99 1.89
N ASP A 15 10.82 5.15 2.34
CA ASP A 15 11.69 6.27 2.72
C ASP A 15 11.47 6.59 4.19
N PHE A 16 12.27 5.95 5.05
CA PHE A 16 12.22 6.18 6.49
C PHE A 16 13.13 7.32 6.94
N GLN A 17 13.86 7.94 6.01
CA GLN A 17 14.77 9.05 6.28
C GLN A 17 14.14 10.40 5.90
N ASP A 18 12.89 10.40 5.41
CA ASP A 18 12.17 11.56 4.89
C ASP A 18 13.04 12.38 3.92
N ASN A 19 13.75 11.68 3.03
CA ASN A 19 14.58 12.29 2.00
C ASN A 19 13.73 12.96 0.91
N GLU A 20 12.51 12.47 0.69
CA GLU A 20 11.56 13.01 -0.27
C GLU A 20 10.31 13.61 0.41
N PRO A 21 9.75 14.71 -0.13
CA PRO A 21 8.48 15.24 0.36
C PRO A 21 7.36 14.19 0.28
N GLU A 22 6.52 14.12 1.33
CA GLU A 22 5.40 13.18 1.43
C GLU A 22 4.54 13.12 0.16
N ALA A 23 4.14 14.29 -0.38
CA ALA A 23 3.31 14.36 -1.57
C ALA A 23 3.97 13.69 -2.80
N VAL A 24 5.29 13.81 -2.95
CA VAL A 24 6.04 13.19 -4.05
C VAL A 24 6.12 11.67 -3.87
N LEU A 25 6.40 11.22 -2.64
CA LEU A 25 6.41 9.81 -2.27
C LEU A 25 5.04 9.16 -2.52
N THR A 26 3.97 9.81 -2.05
CA THR A 26 2.58 9.34 -2.19
C THR A 26 2.17 9.28 -3.65
N GLN A 27 2.39 10.35 -4.43
CA GLN A 27 2.07 10.39 -5.85
C GLN A 27 2.76 9.26 -6.61
N ARG A 28 4.07 9.07 -6.39
CA ARG A 28 4.85 7.99 -7.04
C ARG A 28 4.32 6.60 -6.67
N SER A 29 3.92 6.40 -5.42
CA SER A 29 3.40 5.12 -4.93
C SER A 29 2.05 4.78 -5.58
N VAL A 30 1.14 5.75 -5.60
CA VAL A 30 -0.17 5.65 -6.24
C VAL A 30 -0.03 5.39 -7.74
N ASP A 31 0.77 6.20 -8.45
CA ASP A 31 0.97 6.06 -9.89
C ASP A 31 1.60 4.72 -10.26
N GLY A 32 2.60 4.28 -9.49
CA GLY A 32 3.24 2.99 -9.67
C GLY A 32 2.25 1.83 -9.53
N ALA A 33 1.45 1.83 -8.46
CA ALA A 33 0.47 0.79 -8.21
C ALA A 33 -0.66 0.78 -9.24
N LEU A 34 -1.20 1.96 -9.58
CA LEU A 34 -2.21 2.10 -10.63
C LEU A 34 -1.68 1.67 -11.99
N GLY A 35 -0.43 1.96 -12.32
CA GLY A 35 0.22 1.49 -13.54
C GLY A 35 0.20 -0.05 -13.65
N ILE A 36 0.51 -0.73 -12.55
CA ILE A 36 0.46 -2.20 -12.45
C ILE A 36 -0.97 -2.72 -12.60
N VAL A 37 -1.94 -2.16 -11.86
CA VAL A 37 -3.36 -2.57 -11.92
C VAL A 37 -3.93 -2.36 -13.33
N LYS A 38 -3.70 -1.20 -13.93
CA LYS A 38 -4.11 -0.91 -15.32
C LYS A 38 -3.48 -1.88 -16.32
N SER A 39 -2.23 -2.30 -16.09
CA SER A 39 -1.57 -3.33 -16.91
C SER A 39 -2.22 -4.72 -16.75
N CYS A 40 -2.66 -5.07 -15.54
CA CYS A 40 -3.42 -6.29 -15.28
C CYS A 40 -4.75 -6.29 -16.04
N LEU A 41 -5.49 -5.18 -15.96
CA LEU A 41 -6.76 -5.00 -16.68
C LEU A 41 -6.58 -5.13 -18.19
N ARG A 42 -5.56 -4.49 -18.77
CA ARG A 42 -5.26 -4.59 -20.21
C ARG A 42 -4.87 -6.00 -20.65
N SER A 43 -4.24 -6.79 -19.78
CA SER A 43 -3.81 -8.15 -20.10
C SER A 43 -4.98 -9.11 -20.37
N LYS A 44 -6.14 -8.91 -19.71
CA LYS A 44 -7.30 -9.81 -19.74
C LYS A 44 -7.04 -11.25 -19.27
N THR A 45 -5.80 -11.66 -19.06
CA THR A 45 -5.43 -13.01 -18.56
C THR A 45 -5.28 -13.04 -17.04
N VAL A 46 -5.03 -11.89 -16.41
CA VAL A 46 -4.92 -11.75 -14.96
C VAL A 46 -6.32 -11.88 -14.35
N LYS A 47 -6.46 -12.82 -13.41
CA LYS A 47 -7.72 -13.10 -12.71
C LYS A 47 -7.76 -12.54 -11.30
N ARG A 48 -6.61 -12.35 -10.65
CA ARG A 48 -6.50 -11.81 -9.29
C ARG A 48 -5.22 -11.01 -9.12
N VAL A 49 -5.32 -9.89 -8.42
CA VAL A 49 -4.18 -9.11 -7.94
C VAL A 49 -4.16 -9.18 -6.42
N VAL A 50 -2.99 -9.47 -5.85
CA VAL A 50 -2.73 -9.38 -4.42
C VAL A 50 -1.84 -8.17 -4.19
N HIS A 51 -2.33 -7.18 -3.47
CA HIS A 51 -1.59 -5.98 -3.10
C HIS A 51 -1.02 -6.11 -1.69
N THR A 52 0.27 -5.81 -1.51
CA THR A 52 0.88 -5.79 -0.19
C THR A 52 0.78 -4.39 0.41
N SER A 53 -0.26 -4.18 1.20
CA SER A 53 -0.41 -2.98 2.01
C SER A 53 0.39 -3.11 3.32
N SER A 54 -0.08 -2.53 4.42
CA SER A 54 0.57 -2.56 5.74
C SER A 54 -0.41 -2.13 6.82
N ILE A 55 -0.20 -2.58 8.06
CA ILE A 55 -0.98 -2.12 9.22
C ILE A 55 -1.01 -0.59 9.35
N SER A 56 0.00 0.12 8.82
CA SER A 56 0.04 1.59 8.75
C SER A 56 -1.07 2.21 7.90
N ALA A 57 -1.71 1.44 7.03
CA ALA A 57 -2.86 1.90 6.25
C ALA A 57 -4.17 1.91 7.06
N MET A 58 -4.17 1.33 8.27
CA MET A 58 -5.37 1.15 9.11
C MET A 58 -5.24 1.73 10.53
N CYS A 59 -4.04 1.73 11.11
CA CYS A 59 -3.89 1.86 12.57
C CYS A 59 -3.68 3.29 13.10
N PHE A 60 -3.50 4.30 12.24
CA PHE A 60 -3.25 5.68 12.70
C PHE A 60 -4.54 6.49 12.65
N ASN A 61 -5.18 6.60 13.81
CA ASN A 61 -6.41 7.35 13.99
C ASN A 61 -6.31 8.19 15.27
N LYS A 62 -7.11 9.26 15.34
CA LYS A 62 -7.16 10.14 16.52
C LYS A 62 -7.68 9.42 17.76
N GLU A 63 -8.59 8.47 17.57
CA GLU A 63 -9.17 7.67 18.65
C GLU A 63 -8.38 6.38 18.83
N ASN A 64 -8.10 6.03 20.08
CA ASN A 64 -7.51 4.73 20.40
C ASN A 64 -8.59 3.67 20.37
N VAL A 65 -8.40 2.65 19.53
CA VAL A 65 -9.36 1.55 19.35
C VAL A 65 -8.72 0.24 19.81
N GLU A 66 -9.44 -0.53 20.63
CA GLU A 66 -8.96 -1.82 21.16
C GLU A 66 -8.97 -2.94 20.11
N ARG A 67 -9.90 -2.86 19.14
CA ARG A 67 -10.06 -3.84 18.06
C ARG A 67 -10.27 -3.13 16.74
N MET A 68 -9.59 -3.60 15.70
CA MET A 68 -9.74 -3.11 14.33
C MET A 68 -10.16 -4.28 13.43
N ASP A 69 -11.01 -3.98 12.46
CA ASP A 69 -11.40 -4.88 11.37
C ASP A 69 -11.08 -4.23 10.01
N GLU A 70 -11.41 -4.90 8.91
CA GLU A 70 -11.10 -4.48 7.54
C GLU A 70 -11.82 -3.20 7.09
N SER A 71 -12.73 -2.64 7.89
CA SER A 71 -13.37 -1.35 7.61
C SER A 71 -12.54 -0.13 8.03
N PHE A 72 -11.48 -0.35 8.82
CA PHE A 72 -10.62 0.71 9.34
C PHE A 72 -9.65 1.23 8.29
N TRP A 73 -9.49 2.55 8.30
CA TRP A 73 -8.46 3.26 7.54
C TRP A 73 -7.70 4.18 8.47
N THR A 74 -6.45 4.44 8.15
CA THR A 74 -5.69 5.54 8.74
C THR A 74 -6.32 6.87 8.32
N ASP A 75 -6.50 7.75 9.31
CA ASP A 75 -6.88 9.15 9.09
C ASP A 75 -5.65 9.94 8.64
N VAL A 76 -5.55 10.13 7.32
CA VAL A 76 -4.43 10.82 6.69
C VAL A 76 -4.33 12.29 7.12
N ASP A 77 -5.45 12.96 7.38
CA ASP A 77 -5.45 14.36 7.81
C ASP A 77 -4.94 14.48 9.25
N TYR A 78 -5.34 13.55 10.13
CA TYR A 78 -4.76 13.41 11.47
C TYR A 78 -3.25 13.14 11.39
N VAL A 79 -2.81 12.22 10.53
CA VAL A 79 -1.38 11.91 10.38
C VAL A 79 -0.59 13.14 9.90
N ARG A 80 -1.11 13.91 8.94
CA ARG A 80 -0.44 15.13 8.44
C ARG A 80 -0.36 16.25 9.47
N SER A 81 -1.37 16.38 10.33
CA SER A 81 -1.50 17.51 11.27
C SER A 81 -0.88 17.23 12.64
N GLU A 82 -1.01 16.01 13.16
CA GLU A 82 -0.72 15.69 14.56
C GLU A 82 0.39 14.64 14.71
N LEU A 83 0.61 13.78 13.71
CA LEU A 83 1.65 12.74 13.78
C LEU A 83 2.95 13.24 13.16
N ASN A 84 3.83 13.82 13.98
CA ASN A 84 5.17 14.22 13.55
C ASN A 84 6.18 13.07 13.76
N SER A 85 6.14 12.06 12.89
CA SER A 85 6.96 10.85 12.98
C SER A 85 7.50 10.44 11.62
N TYR A 86 8.65 9.76 11.60
CA TYR A 86 9.27 9.16 10.40
C TYR A 86 8.38 8.09 9.71
N VAL A 87 7.28 7.68 10.37
CA VAL A 87 6.31 6.74 9.81
C VAL A 87 5.19 7.46 9.05
N SER A 88 5.01 8.77 9.23
CA SER A 88 3.87 9.52 8.70
C SER A 88 3.81 9.48 7.18
N SER A 89 4.91 9.81 6.49
CA SER A 89 5.00 9.75 5.02
C SER A 89 4.68 8.36 4.48
N TYR A 90 5.18 7.31 5.14
CA TYR A 90 4.93 5.92 4.78
C TYR A 90 3.46 5.50 5.02
N ALA A 91 2.88 5.88 6.16
CA ALA A 91 1.50 5.58 6.50
C ALA A 91 0.53 6.23 5.52
N ILE A 92 0.74 7.51 5.19
CA ILE A 92 -0.07 8.23 4.21
C ILE A 92 0.04 7.56 2.84
N SER A 93 1.27 7.33 2.37
CA SER A 93 1.51 6.70 1.07
C SER A 93 0.83 5.33 0.96
N LYS A 94 0.96 4.47 1.99
CA LYS A 94 0.29 3.16 2.03
C LYS A 94 -1.22 3.27 1.99
N THR A 95 -1.79 4.19 2.79
CA THR A 95 -3.24 4.40 2.88
C THR A 95 -3.81 4.86 1.53
N GLU A 96 -3.23 5.89 0.93
CA GLU A 96 -3.69 6.46 -0.34
C GLU A 96 -3.51 5.49 -1.51
N THR A 97 -2.40 4.75 -1.53
CA THR A 97 -2.14 3.73 -2.56
C THR A 97 -3.17 2.61 -2.51
N GLU A 98 -3.49 2.10 -1.31
CA GLU A 98 -4.47 1.02 -1.16
C GLU A 98 -5.88 1.47 -1.54
N LYS A 99 -6.29 2.68 -1.12
CA LYS A 99 -7.59 3.27 -1.51
C LYS A 99 -7.70 3.40 -3.03
N ALA A 100 -6.70 3.98 -3.69
CA ALA A 100 -6.71 4.19 -5.13
C ALA A 100 -6.75 2.86 -5.93
N VAL A 101 -5.98 1.87 -5.51
CA VAL A 101 -5.98 0.54 -6.15
C VAL A 101 -7.31 -0.18 -5.92
N SER A 102 -7.90 -0.06 -4.74
CA SER A 102 -9.20 -0.66 -4.39
C SER A 102 -10.34 -0.04 -5.18
N GLU A 103 -10.34 1.29 -5.36
CA GLU A 103 -11.32 2.00 -6.17
C GLU A 103 -11.29 1.54 -7.63
N VAL A 104 -10.10 1.57 -8.26
CA VAL A 104 -9.93 1.14 -9.66
C VAL A 104 -10.26 -0.35 -9.84
N ALA A 105 -9.90 -1.19 -8.87
CA ALA A 105 -10.25 -2.60 -8.93
C ALA A 105 -11.77 -2.82 -8.87
N THR A 106 -12.45 -2.10 -7.98
CA THR A 106 -13.92 -2.17 -7.82
C THR A 106 -14.63 -1.66 -9.06
N GLU A 107 -14.21 -0.51 -9.60
CA GLU A 107 -14.77 0.10 -10.81
C GLU A 107 -14.72 -0.86 -12.02
N HIS A 108 -13.62 -1.61 -12.15
CA HIS A 108 -13.40 -2.50 -13.28
C HIS A 108 -13.70 -3.99 -12.99
N GLY A 109 -14.24 -4.32 -11.82
CA GLY A 109 -14.55 -5.69 -11.43
C GLY A 109 -13.34 -6.62 -11.35
N LEU A 110 -12.16 -6.07 -11.02
CA LEU A 110 -10.94 -6.85 -10.80
C LEU A 110 -10.94 -7.44 -9.39
N ASP A 111 -10.72 -8.74 -9.29
CA ASP A 111 -10.52 -9.42 -8.00
C ASP A 111 -9.19 -8.98 -7.38
N LEU A 112 -9.30 -8.06 -6.42
CA LEU A 112 -8.19 -7.51 -5.66
C LEU A 112 -8.27 -8.01 -4.21
N VAL A 113 -7.13 -8.46 -3.69
CA VAL A 113 -6.95 -8.78 -2.27
C VAL A 113 -5.82 -7.94 -1.72
N ALA A 114 -6.08 -7.16 -0.67
CA ALA A 114 -5.04 -6.52 0.11
C ALA A 114 -4.55 -7.47 1.22
N ILE A 115 -3.24 -7.64 1.34
CA ILE A 115 -2.60 -8.23 2.51
C ILE A 115 -2.06 -7.09 3.35
N ILE A 116 -2.30 -7.15 4.65
CA ILE A 116 -1.98 -6.08 5.59
C ILE A 116 -1.02 -6.63 6.67
N PRO A 117 0.30 -6.69 6.38
CA PRO A 117 1.25 -7.17 7.37
C PRO A 117 1.45 -6.16 8.51
N PRO A 118 1.61 -6.64 9.76
CA PRO A 118 2.18 -5.87 10.85
C PRO A 118 3.71 -5.84 10.71
N ILE A 119 4.44 -5.78 11.82
CA ILE A 119 5.90 -5.95 11.80
C ILE A 119 6.24 -7.38 11.34
N VAL A 120 6.94 -7.49 10.22
CA VAL A 120 7.39 -8.77 9.67
C VAL A 120 8.73 -9.15 10.30
N VAL A 121 8.78 -10.28 11.00
CA VAL A 121 9.98 -10.83 11.64
C VAL A 121 10.36 -12.17 11.04
N GLY A 122 11.66 -12.43 10.87
CA GLY A 122 12.17 -13.68 10.32
C GLY A 122 13.56 -13.54 9.72
N PRO A 123 14.19 -14.67 9.33
CA PRO A 123 15.48 -14.64 8.67
C PRO A 123 15.36 -14.01 7.27
N PHE A 124 16.37 -13.24 6.88
CA PHE A 124 16.48 -12.78 5.49
C PHE A 124 16.81 -13.96 4.58
N ILE A 125 16.18 -14.00 3.40
CA ILE A 125 16.50 -14.98 2.35
C ILE A 125 17.91 -14.74 1.80
N CYS A 126 18.35 -13.48 1.78
CA CYS A 126 19.67 -13.06 1.32
C CYS A 126 20.46 -12.41 2.47
N PRO A 127 21.80 -12.53 2.49
CA PRO A 127 22.63 -12.03 3.58
C PRO A 127 22.72 -10.49 3.68
N LYS A 128 22.21 -9.76 2.69
CA LYS A 128 22.16 -8.29 2.67
C LYS A 128 20.79 -7.81 2.19
N MET A 129 20.29 -6.74 2.79
CA MET A 129 19.20 -5.97 2.19
C MET A 129 19.75 -5.18 1.00
N HIS A 130 19.03 -5.21 -0.11
CA HIS A 130 19.27 -4.31 -1.24
C HIS A 130 18.35 -3.11 -1.06
N GLY A 131 18.93 -1.94 -0.83
CA GLY A 131 18.24 -0.69 -0.50
C GLY A 131 19.23 0.31 0.06
#